data_AF-A0A9W5W7R0-F1
#
_entry.id   AF-A0A9W5W7R0-F1
#
_cell.length_a   1.000
_cell.length_b   1.000
_cell.length_c   1.000
_cell.angle_alpha   90.00
_cell.angle_beta   90.00
_cell.angle_gamma   90.00
#
_symmetry.space_group_name_H-M   'P 1'
#
loop_
_entity.id
_entity.type
_entity.pdbx_description
1 polymer ?
#
loop_
_entity_poly.entity_id
_entity_poly.type
_entity_poly.pdbx_seq_one_letter_code
_entity_poly.pdbx_strand_id
1 'polypeptide(L)'
;MNITALLDEKSIKIPLTASDKTAVIKALADGLEEAGCLSDKAAYTEAVLTREANGSTGIGFGVAIPHGKSSGVTKAGLAFAKLAEPLDWQS
;
A
#
# COMPACT_ATOMS: atom_id res chain seq x y z
N MET A 1 20.29 4.81 -0.99
CA MET A 1 19.28 3.79 -1.36
C MET A 1 18.63 4.24 -2.66
N ASN A 2 18.54 3.39 -3.69
CA ASN A 2 17.89 3.76 -4.94
C ASN A 2 16.40 3.40 -4.86
N ILE A 3 15.54 4.37 -4.55
CA ILE A 3 14.09 4.15 -4.32
C ILE A 3 13.40 3.66 -5.59
N THR A 4 13.83 4.13 -6.77
CA THR A 4 13.22 3.73 -8.03
C THR A 4 13.47 2.25 -8.33
N ALA A 5 14.51 1.64 -7.76
CA ALA A 5 14.75 0.20 -7.86
C ALA A 5 13.77 -0.64 -7.03
N LEU A 6 12.95 -0.04 -6.17
CA LEU A 6 11.90 -0.72 -5.40
C LEU A 6 10.52 -0.64 -6.06
N LEU A 7 10.35 0.22 -7.07
CA LEU A 7 9.11 0.38 -7.80
C LEU A 7 9.11 -0.51 -9.04
N ASP A 8 8.02 -1.24 -9.23
CA ASP A 8 7.71 -1.96 -10.45
C ASP A 8 6.51 -1.25 -11.10
N GLU A 9 6.45 -1.15 -12.42
CA GLU A 9 5.32 -0.50 -13.10
C GLU A 9 3.97 -1.15 -12.73
N LYS A 10 3.96 -2.44 -12.42
CA LYS A 10 2.77 -3.18 -11.97
C LYS A 10 2.25 -2.70 -10.60
N SER A 11 3.14 -2.21 -9.74
CA SER A 11 2.79 -1.72 -8.41
C SER A 11 2.42 -0.22 -8.39
N ILE A 12 2.31 0.41 -9.56
CA ILE A 12 1.90 1.81 -9.73
C ILE A 12 0.47 1.88 -10.28
N LYS A 13 -0.44 2.56 -9.57
CA LYS A 13 -1.84 2.72 -9.98
C LYS A 13 -2.20 4.21 -10.06
N ILE A 14 -2.32 4.74 -11.27
CA ILE A 14 -2.63 6.16 -11.51
C ILE A 14 -3.59 6.30 -12.70
N PRO A 15 -4.84 6.79 -12.50
CA PRO A 15 -5.50 6.99 -11.21
C PRO A 15 -5.98 5.66 -10.59
N LEU A 16 -6.16 5.63 -9.26
CA LEU A 16 -6.80 4.54 -8.52
C LEU A 16 -8.20 4.98 -8.04
N THR A 17 -9.24 4.27 -8.45
CA THR A 17 -10.59 4.46 -7.91
C THR A 17 -10.79 3.53 -6.71
N ALA A 18 -11.08 4.09 -5.54
CA ALA A 18 -11.32 3.35 -4.31
C ALA A 18 -12.32 4.09 -3.41
N SER A 19 -13.14 3.34 -2.67
CA SER A 19 -14.21 3.89 -1.82
C SER A 19 -13.78 4.19 -0.38
N ASP A 20 -12.72 3.55 0.10
CA ASP A 20 -12.26 3.60 1.49
C ASP A 20 -10.77 3.22 1.60
N LYS A 21 -10.19 3.42 2.79
CA LYS A 21 -8.78 3.08 3.07
C LYS A 21 -8.46 1.61 2.80
N THR A 22 -9.40 0.71 3.12
CA THR A 22 -9.20 -0.74 2.98
C THR A 22 -9.08 -1.11 1.50
N ALA A 23 -9.92 -0.53 0.65
CA ALA A 23 -9.84 -0.71 -0.79
C ALA A 23 -8.50 -0.22 -1.36
N VAL A 24 -8.00 0.94 -0.90
CA VAL A 24 -6.67 1.45 -1.29
C VAL A 24 -5.55 0.49 -0.85
N ILE A 25 -5.57 0.06 0.41
CA ILE A 25 -4.55 -0.85 0.96
C ILE A 25 -4.51 -2.18 0.20
N LYS A 26 -5.68 -2.75 -0.10
CA LYS A 26 -5.79 -3.99 -0.88
C LYS A 26 -5.24 -3.81 -2.31
N ALA A 27 -5.59 -2.73 -3.00
CA ALA A 27 -5.11 -2.46 -4.34
C ALA A 27 -3.57 -2.27 -4.40
N LEU A 28 -2.99 -1.65 -3.37
CA LEU A 28 -1.53 -1.54 -3.24
C LEU A 28 -0.87 -2.90 -2.95
N ALA A 29 -1.50 -3.74 -2.12
CA ALA A 29 -1.04 -5.10 -1.85
C ALA A 29 -1.11 -6.00 -3.11
N ASP A 30 -2.17 -5.86 -3.92
CA ASP A 30 -2.27 -6.53 -5.23
C ASP A 30 -1.11 -6.12 -6.14
N GLY A 31 -0.79 -4.83 -6.21
CA GLY A 31 0.38 -4.34 -6.98
C GLY A 31 1.72 -4.93 -6.51
N LEU A 32 1.90 -5.12 -5.19
CA LEU A 32 3.10 -5.77 -4.63
C LEU A 32 3.15 -7.27 -4.93
N GLU A 33 2.00 -7.95 -4.93
CA GLU A 33 1.89 -9.36 -5.36
C GLU A 33 2.24 -9.51 -6.85
N GLU A 34 1.69 -8.65 -7.72
CA GLU A 34 1.99 -8.59 -9.16
C GLU A 34 3.47 -8.33 -9.45
N ALA A 35 4.15 -7.56 -8.60
CA ALA A 35 5.59 -7.27 -8.64
C ALA A 35 6.45 -8.40 -8.03
N GLY A 36 5.82 -9.46 -7.49
CA GLY A 36 6.47 -10.61 -6.86
C GLY A 36 7.13 -10.28 -5.52
N CYS A 37 6.69 -9.24 -4.82
CA CYS A 37 7.21 -8.82 -3.52
C CYS A 37 6.62 -9.60 -2.35
N LEU A 38 5.49 -10.29 -2.56
CA LEU A 38 4.74 -10.98 -1.51
C LEU A 38 4.75 -12.50 -1.75
N SER A 39 4.99 -13.28 -0.70
CA SER A 39 4.73 -14.73 -0.66
C SER A 39 3.36 -15.03 -0.08
N ASP A 40 2.80 -14.12 0.72
CA ASP A 40 1.47 -14.23 1.30
C ASP A 40 0.83 -12.83 1.35
N LYS A 41 0.02 -12.54 0.34
CA LYS A 41 -0.70 -11.26 0.25
C LYS A 41 -1.71 -11.08 1.38
N ALA A 42 -2.39 -12.15 1.81
CA ALA A 42 -3.41 -12.05 2.84
C ALA A 42 -2.77 -11.64 4.17
N ALA A 43 -1.69 -12.32 4.57
CA ALA A 43 -0.95 -11.99 5.78
C ALA A 43 -0.30 -10.60 5.71
N TYR A 44 0.19 -10.16 4.55
CA TYR A 44 0.70 -8.80 4.38
C TYR A 44 -0.41 -7.75 4.53
N THR A 45 -1.54 -7.94 3.84
CA THR A 45 -2.68 -7.02 3.88
C THR A 45 -3.25 -6.89 5.30
N GLU A 46 -3.41 -8.00 6.01
CA GLU A 46 -3.87 -8.01 7.41
C GLU A 46 -2.90 -7.24 8.33
N ALA A 47 -1.59 -7.43 8.17
CA ALA A 47 -0.59 -6.70 8.95
C ALA A 47 -0.66 -5.18 8.70
N VAL A 48 -0.86 -4.76 7.46
CA VAL A 48 -1.01 -3.33 7.10
C VAL A 48 -2.30 -2.75 7.69
N LEU A 49 -3.42 -3.47 7.57
CA LEU A 49 -4.70 -3.03 8.15
C LEU A 49 -4.65 -2.96 9.67
N THR A 50 -3.99 -3.92 10.32
CA THR A 50 -3.77 -3.91 11.78
C THR A 50 -2.92 -2.71 12.19
N ARG A 51 -1.87 -2.39 11.42
CA ARG A 51 -1.04 -1.20 11.67
C ARG A 51 -1.83 0.09 11.51
N GLU A 52 -2.69 0.19 10.49
CA GLU A 52 -3.57 1.35 10.28
C GLU A 52 -4.60 1.49 11.41
N ALA A 53 -5.15 0.38 11.92
CA ALA A 53 -6.11 0.38 13.01
C ALA A 53 -5.52 0.85 14.35
N ASN A 54 -4.23 0.61 14.59
CA ASN A 54 -3.53 1.11 15.78
C ASN A 54 -3.27 2.63 15.75
N GLY A 55 -3.47 3.27 14.61
CA GLY A 55 -3.29 4.70 14.40
C GLY A 55 -3.03 5.00 12.94
N SER A 56 -3.62 6.10 12.46
CA SER A 56 -3.54 6.51 11.05
C SER A 56 -2.10 6.51 10.55
N THR A 57 -1.88 5.96 9.36
CA THR A 57 -0.61 6.11 8.61
C THR A 57 -0.65 7.29 7.65
N GLY A 58 -1.68 8.13 7.73
CA GLY A 58 -1.69 9.43 7.07
C GLY A 58 -0.67 10.37 7.73
N ILE A 59 0.10 11.07 6.92
CA ILE A 59 1.17 11.97 7.36
C ILE A 59 0.83 13.45 7.10
N GLY A 60 -0.45 13.73 6.80
CA GLY A 60 -0.93 15.03 6.37
C GLY A 60 -0.69 15.30 4.88
N PHE A 61 -1.05 16.50 4.44
CA PHE A 61 -0.83 16.99 3.07
C PHE A 61 -1.42 16.10 1.96
N GLY A 62 -2.47 15.32 2.27
CA GLY A 62 -3.09 14.39 1.33
C GLY A 62 -2.25 13.14 1.05
N VAL A 63 -1.29 12.79 1.91
CA VAL A 63 -0.40 11.62 1.75
C VAL A 63 -0.59 10.65 2.91
N ALA A 64 -0.62 9.37 2.58
CA ALA A 64 -0.56 8.27 3.53
C ALA A 64 0.49 7.24 3.11
N ILE A 65 1.08 6.56 4.09
CA ILE A 65 2.10 5.53 3.90
C ILE A 65 1.69 4.21 4.56
N PRO A 66 0.61 3.55 4.10
CA PRO A 66 0.17 2.29 4.70
C PRO A 66 1.27 1.22 4.60
N HIS A 67 1.71 0.72 5.75
CA HIS A 67 2.77 -0.27 5.89
C HIS A 67 2.46 -1.22 7.05
N GLY A 68 3.12 -2.37 7.10
CA GLY A 68 2.95 -3.36 8.17
C GLY A 68 4.11 -4.36 8.18
N LYS A 69 4.45 -4.88 9.37
CA LYS A 69 5.46 -5.93 9.50
C LYS A 69 4.80 -7.28 9.26
N SER A 70 5.19 -7.98 8.20
CA SER A 70 4.63 -9.28 7.84
C SER A 70 5.72 -10.25 7.40
N SER A 71 5.57 -11.53 7.76
CA SER A 71 6.38 -12.62 7.21
C SER A 71 6.00 -12.97 5.76
N GLY A 72 4.92 -12.39 5.22
CA GLY A 72 4.46 -12.57 3.86
C GLY A 72 5.23 -11.79 2.79
N VAL A 73 6.36 -11.15 3.13
CA VAL A 73 7.19 -10.35 2.20
C VAL A 73 8.44 -11.15 1.81
N THR A 74 8.70 -11.29 0.51
CA THR A 74 9.85 -12.03 -0.03
C THR A 74 11.04 -11.14 -0.36
N LYS A 75 10.77 -9.91 -0.81
CA LYS A 75 11.77 -8.89 -1.14
C LYS A 75 11.19 -7.51 -0.87
N ALA A 76 12.08 -6.54 -0.65
CA ALA A 76 11.67 -5.14 -0.56
C ALA A 76 11.00 -4.69 -1.85
N GLY A 77 9.91 -3.94 -1.73
CA GLY A 77 9.16 -3.36 -2.84
C GLY A 77 8.33 -2.18 -2.36
N LEU A 78 7.96 -1.30 -3.29
CA LEU A 78 7.10 -0.16 -3.07
C LEU A 78 5.90 -0.25 -4.02
N ALA A 79 4.72 0.10 -3.53
CA ALA A 79 3.55 0.36 -4.36
C ALA A 79 3.15 1.82 -4.20
N PHE A 80 2.64 2.41 -5.28
CA PHE A 80 2.23 3.80 -5.32
C PHE A 80 0.86 3.93 -5.97
N ALA A 81 -0.01 4.75 -5.37
CA ALA A 81 -1.26 5.12 -5.99
C ALA A 81 -1.50 6.62 -5.89
N LYS A 82 -2.05 7.20 -6.97
CA LYS A 82 -2.71 8.49 -6.93
C LYS A 82 -4.20 8.24 -7.07
N LEU A 83 -4.98 8.62 -6.07
CA LEU A 83 -6.43 8.39 -6.10
C LEU A 83 -7.09 9.26 -7.18
N ALA A 84 -8.12 8.70 -7.83
CA ALA A 84 -8.94 9.43 -8.80
C ALA A 84 -9.68 10.58 -8.12
N GLU A 85 -10.27 10.29 -6.96
CA GLU A 85 -10.93 11.24 -6.08
C GLU A 85 -10.23 11.27 -4.71
N PRO A 86 -10.10 12.43 -4.06
CA PRO A 86 -9.52 12.52 -2.72
C PRO A 86 -10.29 11.65 -1.72
N LEU A 87 -9.56 11.01 -0.82
CA LEU A 87 -10.12 10.22 0.27
C LEU A 87 -9.58 10.75 1.61
N ASP A 88 -10.48 11.02 2.56
CA ASP A 88 -10.06 11.41 3.91
C ASP A 88 -9.39 10.21 4.61
N TRP A 89 -8.09 10.33 4.83
CA TRP A 89 -7.31 9.31 5.52
C TRP A 89 -7.42 9.41 7.06
N GLN A 90 -8.29 10.27 7.59
CA GLN A 90 -8.56 10.40 9.05
C GLN A 90 -7.25 10.47 9.85
N SER A 91 -6.37 11.38 9.42
CA SER A 91 -4.98 11.54 9.89
C SER A 91 -4.81 12.74 10.78
#